data_AF-A0A969DT84-F1
#
_entry.id   AF-A0A969DT84-F1
#
_cell.length_a   1.000
_cell.length_b   1.000
_cell.length_c   1.000
_cell.angle_alpha   90.00
_cell.angle_beta   90.00
_cell.angle_gamma   90.00
#
_symmetry.space_group_name_H-M   'P 1'
#
loop_
_entity.id
_entity.type
_entity.pdbx_description
1 polymer ?
#
loop_
_entity_poly.entity_id
_entity_poly.type
_entity_poly.pdbx_seq_one_letter_code
_entity_poly.pdbx_strand_id
1 'polypeptide(L)'
;MVNPAVWRYLHLINFHEKLIVYLLVLLHCTQVVFSQPDFTSFVDVFAGTSNSRWMMFPGATMPFGMVKLSPDNQGNVWNGGYEYTVSSISGFSHLHGMSLSGISYMPYVGDMNFGEEYSKFFPGPADGPFANMWTAGYRARFEKSAERGTPGYYSVHLLDGNITVELTASDRCGMIRATFPASDKSRFILDFDPPTEELTAVVDVKLHQLSSTEITGYITFTNAYADHTTLYFKSVFSKPFLSLDGWQYGPYTGSDFNYGTDWRKKCKVSNAINSFTGKAKSGVVFTFETSESEQVTISTGLSFVSIENAAMNLEAELGTYAYNFESVANHAQTVWNDLLGVVELKGTEVQKQKFYTNLYRSFTGKNLMSDVNGQYIDMCENLQTVKAPADAVYSSDAFWGTQWNLAPLWTLIAPKYANSMANSLIELQQHGGWIPQSPVGLEYAPIMAPNIKIH
;
A
#
# COMPACT_ATOMS: atom_id res chain seq x y z
N MET A 1 -27.02 10.00 -41.92
CA MET A 1 -27.62 10.13 -43.27
C MET A 1 -27.51 11.58 -43.70
N VAL A 2 -26.66 11.90 -44.68
CA VAL A 2 -26.41 13.29 -45.12
C VAL A 2 -27.49 13.72 -46.11
N ASN A 3 -27.96 14.96 -45.96
CA ASN A 3 -29.01 15.59 -46.77
C ASN A 3 -28.67 15.60 -48.27
N PRO A 4 -29.55 15.13 -49.19
CA PRO A 4 -29.32 15.13 -50.63
C PRO A 4 -29.01 16.51 -51.26
N ALA A 5 -29.36 17.60 -50.57
CA ALA A 5 -29.05 18.96 -51.02
C ALA A 5 -27.53 19.28 -51.04
N VAL A 6 -26.73 18.60 -50.22
CA VAL A 6 -25.28 18.83 -50.11
C VAL A 6 -24.53 18.37 -51.37
N TRP A 7 -25.04 17.35 -52.06
CA TRP A 7 -24.42 16.81 -53.27
C TRP A 7 -24.53 17.74 -54.49
N ARG A 8 -25.53 18.62 -54.53
CA ARG A 8 -25.73 19.55 -55.65
C ARG A 8 -24.74 20.71 -55.68
N TYR A 9 -24.09 21.04 -54.56
CA TYR A 9 -23.09 22.13 -54.50
C TYR A 9 -21.67 21.69 -54.88
N LEU A 10 -21.37 20.39 -54.88
CA LEU A 10 -20.03 19.85 -55.14
C LEU A 10 -19.61 19.87 -56.63
N HIS A 11 -20.51 20.23 -57.56
CA HIS A 11 -20.19 20.32 -58.99
C HIS A 11 -19.73 21.71 -59.46
N LEU A 12 -19.81 22.74 -58.61
CA LEU A 12 -19.45 24.13 -58.94
C LEU A 12 -18.08 24.56 -58.37
N ILE A 13 -17.33 23.62 -57.80
CA ILE A 13 -16.18 23.90 -56.95
C ILE A 13 -14.89 23.33 -57.59
N ASN A 14 -13.83 24.16 -57.66
CA ASN A 14 -12.54 23.80 -58.27
C ASN A 14 -11.84 22.65 -57.52
N PHE A 15 -10.95 21.92 -58.20
CA PHE A 15 -10.28 20.71 -57.68
C PHE A 15 -9.60 20.91 -56.32
N HIS A 16 -9.02 22.09 -56.06
CA HIS A 16 -8.41 22.42 -54.76
C HIS A 16 -9.42 22.53 -53.61
N GLU A 17 -10.60 23.07 -53.86
CA GLU A 17 -11.65 23.19 -52.84
C GLU A 17 -12.31 21.81 -52.56
N LYS A 18 -12.39 20.93 -53.56
CA LYS A 18 -12.76 19.51 -53.35
C LYS A 18 -11.75 18.76 -52.48
N LEU A 19 -10.47 19.04 -52.66
CA LEU A 19 -9.39 18.45 -51.84
C LEU A 19 -9.46 18.94 -50.39
N ILE A 20 -9.77 20.23 -50.17
CA ILE A 20 -9.98 20.81 -48.84
C ILE A 20 -11.21 20.19 -48.16
N VAL A 21 -12.32 19.99 -48.88
CA VAL A 21 -13.50 19.30 -48.33
C VAL A 21 -13.20 17.84 -48.01
N TYR A 22 -12.43 17.12 -48.85
CA TYR A 22 -11.99 15.75 -48.54
C TYR A 22 -11.05 15.69 -47.34
N LEU A 23 -10.11 16.64 -47.21
CA LEU A 23 -9.24 16.78 -46.03
C LEU A 23 -10.04 17.13 -44.77
N LEU A 24 -11.04 18.01 -44.86
CA LEU A 24 -11.92 18.37 -43.74
C LEU A 24 -12.84 17.21 -43.32
N VAL A 25 -13.27 16.35 -44.25
CA VAL A 25 -14.03 15.13 -43.97
C VAL A 25 -13.14 14.04 -43.37
N LEU A 26 -11.87 13.93 -43.80
CA LEU A 26 -10.87 13.06 -43.17
C LEU A 26 -10.46 13.56 -41.77
N LEU A 27 -10.42 14.88 -41.55
CA LEU A 27 -10.25 15.51 -40.23
C LEU A 27 -11.49 15.42 -39.33
N HIS A 28 -12.69 15.22 -39.91
CA HIS A 28 -13.94 14.94 -39.18
C HIS A 28 -14.23 13.45 -39.00
N CYS A 29 -13.33 12.56 -39.39
CA CYS A 29 -13.27 11.23 -38.79
C CYS A 29 -12.69 11.38 -37.38
N THR A 30 -13.44 12.09 -36.53
CA THR A 30 -13.24 12.11 -35.09
C THR A 30 -13.20 10.65 -34.68
N GLN A 31 -12.04 10.21 -34.20
CA GLN A 31 -11.98 9.00 -33.41
C GLN A 31 -13.02 9.19 -32.31
N VAL A 32 -14.16 8.51 -32.46
CA VAL A 32 -15.05 8.26 -31.33
C VAL A 32 -14.21 7.35 -30.45
N VAL A 33 -13.43 7.96 -29.57
CA VAL A 33 -12.80 7.27 -28.46
C VAL A 33 -13.98 6.82 -27.62
N PHE A 34 -14.45 5.61 -27.85
CA PHE A 34 -15.34 4.97 -26.91
C PHE A 34 -14.56 4.88 -25.62
N SER A 35 -14.97 5.67 -24.62
CA SER A 35 -14.48 5.49 -23.25
C SER A 35 -14.72 4.02 -22.91
N GLN A 36 -13.65 3.30 -22.59
CA GLN A 36 -13.79 1.99 -21.96
C GLN A 36 -14.70 2.15 -20.74
N PRO A 37 -15.63 1.21 -20.48
CA PRO A 37 -16.38 1.21 -19.24
C PRO A 37 -15.41 1.24 -18.06
N ASP A 38 -15.70 2.07 -17.06
CA ASP A 38 -14.95 2.10 -15.80
C ASP A 38 -15.55 1.06 -14.85
N PHE A 39 -15.01 -0.15 -14.90
CA PHE A 39 -15.37 -1.24 -13.99
C PHE A 39 -14.88 -1.01 -12.56
N THR A 40 -13.84 -0.19 -12.38
CA THR A 40 -13.32 0.15 -11.05
C THR A 40 -14.33 0.98 -10.25
N SER A 41 -15.18 1.75 -10.93
CA SER A 41 -16.27 2.52 -10.31
C SER A 41 -17.33 1.66 -9.59
N PHE A 42 -17.44 0.38 -9.93
CA PHE A 42 -18.34 -0.55 -9.24
C PHE A 42 -17.72 -1.17 -7.98
N VAL A 43 -16.42 -1.01 -7.74
CA VAL A 43 -15.77 -1.62 -6.58
C VAL A 43 -15.99 -0.77 -5.34
N ASP A 44 -16.50 -1.39 -4.28
CA ASP A 44 -16.53 -0.82 -2.93
C ASP A 44 -15.37 -1.39 -2.12
N VAL A 45 -14.29 -0.61 -1.99
CA VAL A 45 -13.10 -1.01 -1.21
C VAL A 45 -13.32 -1.01 0.31
N PHE A 46 -14.46 -0.50 0.79
CA PHE A 46 -14.84 -0.52 2.21
C PHE A 46 -15.73 -1.72 2.55
N ALA A 47 -16.37 -2.33 1.57
CA ALA A 47 -17.17 -3.51 1.79
C ALA A 47 -16.29 -4.65 2.36
N GLY A 48 -16.73 -5.18 3.51
CA GLY A 48 -16.02 -6.24 4.22
C GLY A 48 -14.81 -5.78 5.02
N THR A 49 -14.71 -4.49 5.39
CA THR A 49 -13.64 -3.98 6.28
C THR A 49 -14.14 -3.70 7.71
N SER A 50 -15.24 -4.33 8.13
CA SER A 50 -15.72 -4.30 9.51
C SER A 50 -15.73 -5.71 10.08
N ASN A 51 -15.27 -5.88 11.33
CA ASN A 51 -15.08 -7.17 11.99
C ASN A 51 -14.34 -8.17 11.08
N SER A 52 -13.26 -7.70 10.46
CA SER A 52 -12.55 -8.41 9.39
C SER A 52 -11.07 -8.53 9.71
N ARG A 53 -10.39 -9.45 9.02
CA ARG A 53 -8.95 -9.68 9.21
C ARG A 53 -8.12 -8.54 8.61
N TRP A 54 -6.89 -8.42 9.08
CA TRP A 54 -5.87 -7.46 8.62
C TRP A 54 -5.71 -7.33 7.10
N MET A 55 -5.90 -8.43 6.37
CA MET A 55 -5.80 -8.43 4.89
C MET A 55 -7.02 -7.82 4.18
N MET A 56 -8.04 -7.38 4.92
CA MET A 56 -9.20 -6.65 4.40
C MET A 56 -9.04 -5.16 4.65
N PHE A 57 -8.47 -4.47 3.68
CA PHE A 57 -8.11 -3.06 3.79
C PHE A 57 -8.74 -2.23 2.65
N PRO A 58 -9.03 -0.94 2.86
CA PRO A 58 -9.54 -0.05 1.80
C PRO A 58 -8.45 0.65 0.97
N GLY A 59 -7.19 0.55 1.39
CA GLY A 59 -6.06 1.22 0.75
C GLY A 59 -5.69 0.74 -0.65
N ALA A 60 -4.64 1.37 -1.20
CA ALA A 60 -4.15 1.15 -2.55
C ALA A 60 -3.26 -0.11 -2.63
N THR A 61 -3.47 -0.90 -3.67
CA THR A 61 -2.63 -2.06 -3.99
C THR A 61 -2.79 -2.45 -5.47
N MET A 62 -1.78 -3.13 -6.02
CA MET A 62 -1.87 -3.83 -7.30
C MET A 62 -2.41 -5.26 -7.10
N PRO A 63 -2.93 -5.93 -8.14
CA PRO A 63 -3.28 -7.36 -8.05
C PRO A 63 -2.08 -8.17 -7.54
N PHE A 64 -2.26 -8.81 -6.37
CA PHE A 64 -1.23 -9.55 -5.63
C PHE A 64 0.05 -8.77 -5.26
N GLY A 65 0.01 -7.44 -5.28
CA GLY A 65 1.15 -6.58 -4.95
C GLY A 65 1.73 -6.85 -3.56
N MET A 66 3.02 -6.59 -3.40
CA MET A 66 3.73 -6.59 -2.12
C MET A 66 3.19 -5.44 -1.26
N VAL A 67 3.13 -4.24 -1.84
CA VAL A 67 2.60 -3.06 -1.16
C VAL A 67 1.07 -3.09 -1.14
N LYS A 68 0.54 -2.90 0.06
CA LYS A 68 -0.87 -2.75 0.40
C LYS A 68 -0.97 -1.54 1.31
N LEU A 69 -0.87 -0.35 0.70
CA LEU A 69 -0.74 0.91 1.41
C LEU A 69 -2.11 1.39 1.87
N SER A 70 -2.39 1.30 3.17
CA SER A 70 -3.73 1.53 3.72
C SER A 70 -3.72 2.24 5.06
N PRO A 71 -4.78 2.99 5.42
CA PRO A 71 -4.99 3.47 6.79
C PRO A 71 -5.06 2.34 7.83
N ASP A 72 -4.41 2.56 8.97
CA ASP A 72 -4.55 1.76 10.19
C ASP A 72 -5.37 2.56 11.21
N ASN A 73 -6.48 2.02 11.69
CA ASN A 73 -7.31 2.62 12.72
C ASN A 73 -7.62 1.70 13.90
N GLN A 74 -7.20 0.44 13.88
CA GLN A 74 -7.36 -0.52 14.96
C GLN A 74 -6.00 -0.97 15.52
N GLY A 75 -5.99 -1.44 16.77
CA GLY A 75 -4.77 -1.88 17.45
C GLY A 75 -4.30 -3.30 17.08
N ASN A 76 -3.35 -3.81 17.86
CA ASN A 76 -2.78 -5.16 17.77
C ASN A 76 -3.75 -6.25 18.24
N VAL A 77 -4.72 -6.59 17.41
CA VAL A 77 -5.75 -7.60 17.66
C VAL A 77 -6.01 -8.39 16.39
N TRP A 78 -6.73 -9.51 16.46
CA TRP A 78 -7.03 -10.35 15.29
C TRP A 78 -7.61 -9.59 14.08
N ASN A 79 -8.42 -8.57 14.35
CA ASN A 79 -8.96 -7.62 13.37
C ASN A 79 -8.16 -6.31 13.31
N GLY A 80 -6.84 -6.36 13.50
CA GLY A 80 -5.98 -5.19 13.41
C GLY A 80 -6.03 -4.55 12.03
N GLY A 81 -5.47 -3.35 11.90
CA GLY A 81 -5.45 -2.60 10.64
C GLY A 81 -6.65 -1.69 10.55
N TYR A 82 -7.57 -1.96 9.62
CA TYR A 82 -8.70 -1.09 9.35
C TYR A 82 -10.06 -1.69 9.76
N GLU A 83 -10.81 -0.93 10.53
CA GLU A 83 -12.19 -1.16 10.93
C GLU A 83 -13.07 0.01 10.51
N TYR A 84 -14.05 -0.26 9.65
CA TYR A 84 -14.91 0.77 9.07
C TYR A 84 -15.64 1.64 10.10
N THR A 85 -15.99 1.07 11.26
CA THR A 85 -16.72 1.79 12.32
C THR A 85 -15.85 2.76 13.13
N VAL A 86 -14.53 2.64 13.08
CA VAL A 86 -13.60 3.54 13.78
C VAL A 86 -13.35 4.79 12.94
N SER A 87 -13.47 5.97 13.57
CA SER A 87 -13.42 7.28 12.88
C SER A 87 -12.15 8.08 13.16
N SER A 88 -11.05 7.37 13.45
CA SER A 88 -9.72 7.96 13.67
C SER A 88 -8.61 7.06 13.14
N ILE A 89 -7.55 7.61 12.57
CA ILE A 89 -6.45 6.88 11.93
C ILE A 89 -5.15 7.11 12.70
N SER A 90 -4.42 6.04 12.99
CA SER A 90 -3.09 6.08 13.61
C SER A 90 -1.96 6.18 12.58
N GLY A 91 -2.14 5.68 11.36
CA GLY A 91 -1.08 5.78 10.36
C GLY A 91 -1.50 5.15 9.04
N PHE A 92 -0.55 5.13 8.11
CA PHE A 92 -0.71 4.50 6.81
C PHE A 92 0.43 3.49 6.60
N SER A 93 0.17 2.23 6.94
CA SER A 93 1.16 1.15 6.82
C SER A 93 1.21 0.55 5.42
N HIS A 94 2.40 0.07 5.03
CA HIS A 94 2.66 -0.37 3.66
C HIS A 94 2.30 -1.83 3.37
N LEU A 95 2.07 -2.65 4.39
CA LEU A 95 1.85 -4.08 4.25
C LEU A 95 0.59 -4.50 4.98
N HIS A 96 -0.29 -5.24 4.31
CA HIS A 96 -1.52 -5.81 4.87
C HIS A 96 -1.66 -7.28 4.46
N GLY A 97 -0.67 -8.08 4.84
CA GLY A 97 -0.60 -9.52 4.58
C GLY A 97 -0.50 -10.32 5.88
N MET A 98 -0.91 -11.59 5.85
CA MET A 98 -0.84 -12.46 7.03
C MET A 98 0.59 -12.48 7.59
N SER A 99 0.70 -12.13 8.87
CA SER A 99 1.95 -12.15 9.64
C SER A 99 3.09 -11.29 9.10
N LEU A 100 2.79 -10.38 8.16
CA LEU A 100 3.71 -9.36 7.70
C LEU A 100 3.54 -8.11 8.55
N SER A 101 4.66 -7.53 8.96
CA SER A 101 4.74 -6.19 9.54
C SER A 101 5.71 -5.34 8.73
N GLY A 102 5.63 -4.04 8.93
CA GLY A 102 6.27 -3.07 8.06
C GLY A 102 6.43 -1.71 8.71
N ILE A 103 6.48 -0.71 7.86
CA ILE A 103 6.58 0.68 8.26
C ILE A 103 5.26 1.40 8.05
N SER A 104 4.95 2.35 8.92
CA SER A 104 3.79 3.23 8.80
C SER A 104 4.19 4.68 8.88
N TYR A 105 3.63 5.49 7.99
CA TYR A 105 3.79 6.94 8.04
C TYR A 105 2.49 7.58 8.50
N MET A 106 2.58 8.56 9.39
CA MET A 106 1.47 9.39 9.81
C MET A 106 1.81 10.87 9.60
N PRO A 107 1.13 11.60 8.69
CA PRO A 107 1.28 13.04 8.62
C PRO A 107 0.66 13.68 9.86
N TYR A 108 1.32 14.71 10.38
CA TYR A 108 0.93 15.38 11.62
C TYR A 108 1.31 16.86 11.56
N VAL A 109 0.55 17.71 12.25
CA VAL A 109 0.85 19.14 12.39
C VAL A 109 0.93 19.50 13.87
N GLY A 110 2.05 20.12 14.25
CA GLY A 110 2.23 20.72 15.57
C GLY A 110 3.32 20.05 16.42
N ASP A 111 3.21 20.21 17.73
CA ASP A 111 4.21 19.72 18.68
C ASP A 111 4.02 18.23 19.00
N MET A 112 5.15 17.52 19.14
CA MET A 112 5.21 16.09 19.48
C MET A 112 5.28 15.83 20.99
N ASN A 113 5.20 16.88 21.80
CA ASN A 113 5.20 16.78 23.26
C ASN A 113 4.01 17.55 23.83
N PHE A 114 3.53 17.10 24.98
CA PHE A 114 2.63 17.81 25.86
C PHE A 114 3.39 18.21 27.13
N GLY A 115 3.87 19.46 27.15
CA GLY A 115 4.77 19.94 28.19
C GLY A 115 6.12 19.21 28.17
N GLU A 116 6.81 19.19 29.32
CA GLU A 116 8.11 18.53 29.46
C GLU A 116 8.01 17.03 29.81
N GLU A 117 6.84 16.59 30.28
CA GLU A 117 6.68 15.26 30.90
C GLU A 117 6.13 14.20 29.93
N TYR A 118 5.24 14.58 29.01
CA TYR A 118 4.50 13.62 28.18
C TYR A 118 4.83 13.81 26.69
N SER A 119 5.20 12.73 26.02
CA SER A 119 5.40 12.71 24.57
C SER A 119 4.17 12.19 23.84
N LYS A 120 3.86 12.72 22.65
CA LYS A 120 2.81 12.23 21.73
C LYS A 120 3.31 11.18 20.74
N PHE A 121 4.52 10.65 20.93
CA PHE A 121 5.11 9.60 20.08
C PHE A 121 4.44 8.24 20.33
N PHE A 122 3.14 8.12 20.20
CA PHE A 122 2.39 6.87 20.31
C PHE A 122 1.06 7.07 19.58
N PRO A 123 0.39 6.02 19.10
CA PRO A 123 -0.83 6.19 18.32
C PRO A 123 -1.97 6.78 19.14
N GLY A 124 -2.12 6.35 20.39
CA GLY A 124 -3.33 6.64 21.19
C GLY A 124 -4.44 5.62 20.92
N PRO A 125 -5.44 5.51 21.81
CA PRO A 125 -6.51 4.54 21.65
C PRO A 125 -7.46 4.93 20.51
N ALA A 126 -8.05 3.93 19.86
CA ALA A 126 -9.05 4.14 18.82
C ALA A 126 -10.25 4.92 19.35
N ASP A 127 -10.63 5.99 18.66
CA ASP A 127 -11.69 6.92 19.05
C ASP A 127 -11.57 7.42 20.51
N GLY A 128 -10.33 7.50 20.99
CA GLY A 128 -9.97 7.91 22.32
C GLY A 128 -9.96 9.43 22.53
N PRO A 129 -9.28 9.92 23.57
CA PRO A 129 -9.07 11.35 23.77
C PRO A 129 -8.31 11.98 22.58
N PHE A 130 -8.76 13.15 22.15
CA PHE A 130 -8.17 13.92 21.04
C PHE A 130 -7.70 15.31 21.53
N ALA A 131 -7.14 16.11 20.61
CA ALA A 131 -6.60 17.44 20.87
C ALA A 131 -5.39 17.44 21.82
N ASN A 132 -5.16 18.53 22.55
CA ASN A 132 -4.02 18.70 23.46
C ASN A 132 -4.23 17.97 24.80
N MET A 133 -4.68 16.72 24.78
CA MET A 133 -4.66 15.87 25.98
C MET A 133 -3.36 15.07 25.99
N TRP A 134 -2.72 14.92 27.15
CA TRP A 134 -1.50 14.12 27.28
C TRP A 134 -1.73 12.62 27.01
N THR A 135 -2.98 12.16 27.04
CA THR A 135 -3.42 10.83 26.62
C THR A 135 -3.66 10.71 25.11
N ALA A 136 -3.71 11.82 24.38
CA ALA A 136 -3.90 11.85 22.94
C ALA A 136 -2.53 11.66 22.27
N GLY A 137 -2.37 10.53 21.59
CA GLY A 137 -1.22 10.24 20.75
C GLY A 137 -1.24 11.04 19.45
N TYR A 138 -0.53 10.57 18.44
CA TYR A 138 -0.49 11.21 17.11
C TYR A 138 -1.70 10.88 16.22
N ARG A 139 -2.59 9.96 16.62
CA ARG A 139 -3.79 9.59 15.88
C ARG A 139 -4.69 10.80 15.59
N ALA A 140 -5.25 10.85 14.40
CA ALA A 140 -6.13 11.92 13.95
C ALA A 140 -7.54 11.40 13.67
N ARG A 141 -8.57 12.17 14.04
CA ARG A 141 -9.94 11.93 13.55
C ARG A 141 -9.99 12.21 12.07
N PHE A 142 -10.92 11.57 11.38
CA PHE A 142 -11.16 11.85 9.97
C PHE A 142 -12.64 12.03 9.65
N GLU A 143 -12.91 12.73 8.56
CA GLU A 143 -14.25 12.90 8.05
C GLU A 143 -14.66 11.68 7.22
N LYS A 144 -15.52 10.80 7.79
CA LYS A 144 -16.01 9.59 7.09
C LYS A 144 -16.71 9.92 5.76
N SER A 145 -17.43 11.05 5.70
CA SER A 145 -18.06 11.55 4.47
C SER A 145 -17.07 12.04 3.42
N ALA A 146 -15.80 12.27 3.76
CA ALA A 146 -14.72 12.63 2.83
C ALA A 146 -13.77 11.46 2.54
N GLU A 147 -13.98 10.29 3.16
CA GLU A 147 -13.20 9.09 2.87
C GLU A 147 -13.61 8.50 1.51
N ARG A 148 -12.63 8.26 0.64
CA ARG A 148 -12.82 7.77 -0.72
C ARG A 148 -11.81 6.67 -1.01
N GLY A 149 -12.19 5.71 -1.83
CA GLY A 149 -11.28 4.69 -2.30
C GLY A 149 -11.81 3.98 -3.54
N THR A 150 -10.88 3.63 -4.41
CA THR A 150 -11.09 2.86 -5.64
C THR A 150 -9.91 1.90 -5.81
N PRO A 151 -10.01 0.83 -6.60
CA PRO A 151 -8.86 -0.04 -6.87
C PRO A 151 -7.61 0.76 -7.28
N GLY A 152 -6.55 0.67 -6.45
CA GLY A 152 -5.30 1.40 -6.64
C GLY A 152 -5.22 2.82 -6.05
N TYR A 153 -6.27 3.35 -5.42
CA TYR A 153 -6.26 4.69 -4.83
C TYR A 153 -7.10 4.78 -3.54
N TYR A 154 -6.62 5.56 -2.58
CA TYR A 154 -7.37 5.90 -1.36
C TYR A 154 -7.16 7.37 -1.01
N SER A 155 -8.17 8.03 -0.45
CA SER A 155 -8.06 9.38 0.09
C SER A 155 -8.91 9.58 1.33
N VAL A 156 -8.41 10.39 2.25
CA VAL A 156 -9.10 10.78 3.46
C VAL A 156 -8.70 12.18 3.91
N HIS A 157 -9.63 12.89 4.54
CA HIS A 157 -9.35 14.16 5.19
C HIS A 157 -9.25 13.98 6.71
N LEU A 158 -8.06 14.23 7.24
CA LEU A 158 -7.75 14.22 8.67
C LEU A 158 -8.13 15.57 9.29
N LEU A 159 -9.04 15.53 10.25
CA LEU A 159 -9.55 16.71 10.94
C LEU A 159 -8.49 17.32 11.86
N ASP A 160 -7.75 16.47 12.58
CA ASP A 160 -6.66 16.92 13.45
C ASP A 160 -5.44 17.26 12.60
N GLY A 161 -5.15 18.57 12.48
CA GLY A 161 -4.10 19.09 11.62
C GLY A 161 -4.57 19.55 10.23
N ASN A 162 -5.84 19.36 9.87
CA ASN A 162 -6.43 19.77 8.60
C ASN A 162 -5.62 19.27 7.39
N ILE A 163 -5.38 17.96 7.31
CA ILE A 163 -4.50 17.33 6.32
C ILE A 163 -5.33 16.43 5.41
N THR A 164 -5.22 16.60 4.10
CA THR A 164 -5.75 15.60 3.15
C THR A 164 -4.65 14.62 2.79
N VAL A 165 -4.92 13.33 2.94
CA VAL A 165 -3.99 12.25 2.60
C VAL A 165 -4.53 11.48 1.41
N GLU A 166 -3.63 11.17 0.48
CA GLU A 166 -3.91 10.35 -0.70
C GLU A 166 -2.84 9.27 -0.82
N LEU A 167 -3.27 8.07 -1.20
CA LEU A 167 -2.43 6.87 -1.31
C LEU A 167 -2.57 6.27 -2.71
N THR A 168 -1.45 5.85 -3.29
CA THR A 168 -1.40 4.96 -4.45
C THR A 168 -0.26 3.96 -4.29
N ALA A 169 -0.25 2.90 -5.09
CA ALA A 169 0.76 1.86 -5.02
C ALA A 169 1.07 1.26 -6.40
N SER A 170 2.33 0.86 -6.58
CA SER A 170 2.74 -0.13 -7.58
C SER A 170 2.92 -1.50 -6.91
N ASP A 171 3.51 -2.48 -7.59
CA ASP A 171 3.66 -3.83 -7.03
C ASP A 171 4.50 -3.84 -5.75
N ARG A 172 5.58 -3.06 -5.68
CA ARG A 172 6.55 -3.06 -4.56
C ARG A 172 6.79 -1.69 -3.94
N CYS A 173 6.10 -0.66 -4.42
CA CYS A 173 6.26 0.70 -3.94
C CYS A 173 4.92 1.35 -3.57
N GLY A 174 4.94 2.18 -2.53
CA GLY A 174 3.82 3.00 -2.09
C GLY A 174 4.11 4.48 -2.26
N MET A 175 3.08 5.28 -2.52
CA MET A 175 3.16 6.74 -2.49
C MET A 175 2.11 7.31 -1.56
N ILE A 176 2.55 8.13 -0.60
CA ILE A 176 1.71 8.90 0.29
C ILE A 176 1.84 10.37 -0.07
N ARG A 177 0.75 11.02 -0.47
CA ARG A 177 0.71 12.48 -0.65
C ARG A 177 -0.11 13.10 0.46
N ALA A 178 0.50 14.00 1.22
CA ALA A 178 -0.20 14.80 2.22
C ALA A 178 -0.25 16.26 1.78
N THR A 179 -1.47 16.82 1.76
CA THR A 179 -1.71 18.24 1.55
C THR A 179 -1.83 18.91 2.91
N PHE A 180 -0.85 19.73 3.27
CA PHE A 180 -0.74 20.37 4.58
C PHE A 180 -1.31 21.80 4.57
N PRO A 181 -1.78 22.31 5.72
CA PRO A 181 -1.99 23.74 5.90
C PRO A 181 -0.65 24.48 6.03
N ALA A 182 -0.71 25.82 6.08
CA ALA A 182 0.48 26.62 6.42
C ALA A 182 0.96 26.31 7.85
N SER A 183 2.23 25.92 8.01
CA SER A 183 2.82 25.54 9.31
C SER A 183 4.35 25.49 9.25
N ASP A 184 5.01 25.77 10.36
CA ASP A 184 6.44 25.54 10.58
C ASP A 184 6.76 24.16 11.18
N LYS A 185 5.71 23.38 11.46
CA LYS A 185 5.76 22.08 12.16
C LYS A 185 4.87 21.06 11.46
N SER A 186 4.89 21.03 10.13
CA SER A 186 4.33 19.91 9.37
C SER A 186 5.28 18.74 9.46
N ARG A 187 4.75 17.54 9.69
CA ARG A 187 5.56 16.37 10.03
C ARG A 187 5.07 15.13 9.31
N PHE A 188 6.01 14.22 9.07
CA PHE A 188 5.70 12.80 8.91
C PHE A 188 6.34 12.03 10.05
N ILE A 189 5.53 11.23 10.74
CA ILE A 189 5.99 10.29 11.76
C ILE A 189 6.13 8.94 11.09
N LEU A 190 7.33 8.39 11.06
CA LEU A 190 7.61 7.02 10.66
C LEU A 190 7.63 6.15 11.91
N ASP A 191 6.60 5.33 12.06
CA ASP A 191 6.48 4.33 13.13
C ASP A 191 6.91 2.96 12.60
N PHE A 192 7.83 2.32 13.33
CA PHE A 192 8.37 0.99 13.00
C PHE A 192 7.60 -0.15 13.69
N ASP A 193 6.65 0.15 14.57
CA ASP A 193 5.78 -0.81 15.24
C ASP A 193 4.30 -0.53 14.92
N PRO A 194 3.89 -0.52 13.63
CA PRO A 194 2.49 -0.36 13.29
C PRO A 194 1.66 -1.52 13.84
N PRO A 195 0.36 -1.29 14.10
CA PRO A 195 -0.50 -2.37 14.55
C PRO A 195 -0.55 -3.48 13.49
N THR A 196 -0.68 -4.75 13.87
CA THR A 196 -0.83 -5.91 12.98
C THR A 196 -1.82 -6.93 13.56
N GLU A 197 -2.35 -7.85 12.73
CA GLU A 197 -3.19 -8.96 13.23
C GLU A 197 -2.45 -9.86 14.22
N GLU A 198 -1.21 -10.23 13.87
CA GLU A 198 -0.33 -11.00 14.75
C GLU A 198 0.37 -10.07 15.74
N LEU A 199 0.57 -10.54 16.97
CA LEU A 199 1.38 -9.81 17.94
C LEU A 199 2.84 -9.85 17.50
N THR A 200 3.26 -8.78 16.84
CA THR A 200 4.60 -8.64 16.27
C THR A 200 5.52 -7.91 17.24
N ALA A 201 6.74 -8.41 17.37
CA ALA A 201 7.80 -7.76 18.12
C ALA A 201 8.87 -7.24 17.16
N VAL A 202 9.14 -5.94 17.23
CA VAL A 202 10.23 -5.29 16.50
C VAL A 202 11.55 -5.56 17.22
N VAL A 203 12.44 -6.31 16.58
CA VAL A 203 13.71 -6.79 17.15
C VAL A 203 14.84 -5.80 16.92
N ASP A 204 14.96 -5.32 15.69
CA ASP A 204 16.02 -4.39 15.29
C ASP A 204 15.49 -3.41 14.24
N VAL A 205 15.95 -2.18 14.31
CA VAL A 205 15.61 -1.11 13.37
C VAL A 205 16.87 -0.34 13.07
N LYS A 206 17.09 -0.05 11.79
CA LYS A 206 18.11 0.90 11.36
C LYS A 206 17.57 1.83 10.30
N LEU A 207 17.91 3.10 10.41
CA LEU A 207 17.63 4.10 9.39
C LEU A 207 18.85 4.99 9.20
N HIS A 208 19.12 5.35 7.95
CA HIS A 208 20.13 6.32 7.56
C HIS A 208 19.51 7.39 6.69
N GLN A 209 19.83 8.64 6.99
CA GLN A 209 19.59 9.77 6.12
C GLN A 209 20.69 9.82 5.05
N LEU A 210 20.31 9.72 3.78
CA LEU A 210 21.22 9.88 2.65
C LEU A 210 21.32 11.34 2.22
N SER A 211 20.20 12.08 2.28
CA SER A 211 20.10 13.50 1.99
C SER A 211 18.91 14.11 2.76
N SER A 212 18.61 15.40 2.60
CA SER A 212 17.39 15.98 3.16
C SER A 212 16.10 15.52 2.46
N THR A 213 16.19 14.72 1.40
CA THR A 213 15.04 14.15 0.67
C THR A 213 15.05 12.63 0.61
N GLU A 214 16.06 11.96 1.15
CA GLU A 214 16.23 10.51 0.97
C GLU A 214 16.67 9.82 2.26
N ILE A 215 16.01 8.70 2.55
CA ILE A 215 16.37 7.78 3.63
C ILE A 215 16.41 6.34 3.12
N THR A 216 17.18 5.51 3.81
CA THR A 216 17.12 4.06 3.71
C THR A 216 17.09 3.44 5.08
N GLY A 217 16.60 2.21 5.17
CA GLY A 217 16.60 1.50 6.44
C GLY A 217 16.07 0.08 6.32
N TYR A 218 15.97 -0.55 7.47
CA TYR A 218 15.29 -1.82 7.63
C TYR A 218 14.63 -1.92 9.00
N ILE A 219 13.66 -2.84 9.06
CA ILE A 219 13.12 -3.36 10.31
C ILE A 219 13.24 -4.88 10.28
N THR A 220 13.62 -5.47 11.40
CA THR A 220 13.54 -6.92 11.62
C THR A 220 12.49 -7.18 12.68
N PHE A 221 11.53 -8.04 12.37
CA PHE A 221 10.40 -8.35 13.24
C PHE A 221 10.18 -9.85 13.38
N THR A 222 9.51 -10.24 14.46
CA THR A 222 9.15 -11.63 14.76
C THR A 222 7.72 -11.74 15.27
N ASN A 223 7.03 -12.82 14.92
CA ASN A 223 5.70 -13.17 15.42
C ASN A 223 5.48 -14.69 15.34
N ALA A 224 4.22 -15.15 15.48
CA ALA A 224 3.90 -16.58 15.52
C ALA A 224 4.19 -17.35 14.21
N TYR A 225 4.28 -16.65 13.07
CA TYR A 225 4.47 -17.26 11.74
C TYR A 225 5.64 -16.66 10.95
N ALA A 226 6.29 -15.63 11.48
CA ALA A 226 7.47 -15.00 10.91
C ALA A 226 8.58 -15.05 11.98
N ASP A 227 9.72 -15.66 11.68
CA ASP A 227 10.84 -15.75 12.62
C ASP A 227 11.61 -14.43 12.68
N HIS A 228 12.76 -14.28 12.01
CA HIS A 228 13.53 -13.04 11.97
C HIS A 228 13.43 -12.34 10.60
N THR A 229 12.20 -12.10 10.16
CA THR A 229 11.93 -11.49 8.85
C THR A 229 12.38 -10.03 8.85
N THR A 230 13.14 -9.65 7.82
CA THR A 230 13.65 -8.28 7.65
C THR A 230 13.01 -7.62 6.43
N LEU A 231 12.41 -6.45 6.63
CA LEU A 231 11.90 -5.58 5.59
C LEU A 231 12.85 -4.39 5.42
N TYR A 232 13.41 -4.23 4.23
CA TYR A 232 14.24 -3.11 3.81
C TYR A 232 13.40 -2.07 3.06
N PHE A 233 13.76 -0.80 3.19
CA PHE A 233 13.08 0.28 2.50
C PHE A 233 14.03 1.39 2.04
N LYS A 234 13.64 2.05 0.95
CA LYS A 234 14.14 3.37 0.53
C LYS A 234 12.94 4.31 0.41
N SER A 235 13.02 5.49 1.02
CA SER A 235 11.96 6.52 0.89
C SER A 235 12.54 7.82 0.35
N VAL A 236 11.82 8.42 -0.61
CA VAL A 236 12.16 9.68 -1.26
C VAL A 236 11.04 10.69 -1.01
N PHE A 237 11.38 11.84 -0.46
CA PHE A 237 10.47 12.95 -0.17
C PHE A 237 10.48 13.96 -1.31
N SER A 238 9.32 14.49 -1.70
CA SER A 238 9.21 15.51 -2.76
C SER A 238 9.79 16.88 -2.36
N LYS A 239 10.07 17.08 -1.06
CA LYS A 239 10.60 18.31 -0.47
C LYS A 239 11.66 17.95 0.57
N PRO A 240 12.75 18.75 0.72
CA PRO A 240 13.70 18.53 1.80
C PRO A 240 13.06 18.74 3.17
N PHE A 241 13.29 17.81 4.10
CA PHE A 241 12.96 18.02 5.52
C PHE A 241 14.02 18.86 6.23
N LEU A 242 13.61 19.60 7.24
CA LEU A 242 14.42 20.48 8.07
C LEU A 242 15.15 19.73 9.18
N SER A 243 14.48 18.76 9.80
CA SER A 243 15.04 17.92 10.86
C SER A 243 14.57 16.49 10.76
N LEU A 244 15.39 15.60 11.31
CA LEU A 244 15.07 14.22 11.60
C LEU A 244 15.28 14.01 13.10
N ASP A 245 14.22 13.60 13.80
CA ASP A 245 14.24 13.36 15.25
C ASP A 245 13.80 11.93 15.53
N GLY A 246 14.52 11.20 16.38
CA GLY A 246 14.22 9.80 16.74
C GLY A 246 13.50 9.68 18.08
N TRP A 247 12.62 8.69 18.20
CA TRP A 247 11.92 8.36 19.44
C TRP A 247 11.92 6.86 19.69
N GLN A 248 11.96 6.48 20.96
CA GLN A 248 11.91 5.09 21.38
C GLN A 248 11.39 4.96 22.82
N TYR A 249 10.46 4.04 23.06
CA TYR A 249 10.13 3.63 24.43
C TYR A 249 11.10 2.56 24.93
N GLY A 250 11.14 2.39 26.27
CA GLY A 250 11.97 1.40 26.94
C GLY A 250 11.86 -0.01 26.34
N PRO A 251 12.80 -0.91 26.70
CA PRO A 251 12.88 -2.24 26.08
C PRO A 251 11.55 -2.98 26.13
N TYR A 252 11.24 -3.72 25.05
CA TYR A 252 10.09 -4.60 24.96
C TYR A 252 10.02 -5.52 26.19
N THR A 253 8.89 -5.51 26.90
CA THR A 253 8.67 -6.35 28.09
C THR A 253 7.84 -7.61 27.78
N GLY A 254 7.63 -7.95 26.51
CA GLY A 254 6.61 -8.91 26.08
C GLY A 254 5.35 -8.20 25.57
N SER A 255 4.39 -8.99 25.07
CA SER A 255 3.18 -8.52 24.39
C SER A 255 2.47 -7.40 25.15
N ASP A 256 2.51 -6.18 24.62
CA ASP A 256 1.80 -5.06 25.20
C ASP A 256 0.38 -5.00 24.61
N PHE A 257 -0.55 -5.67 25.28
CA PHE A 257 -1.97 -5.61 24.95
C PHE A 257 -2.57 -4.21 25.10
N ASN A 258 -1.87 -3.25 25.72
CA ASN A 258 -2.35 -1.89 25.93
C ASN A 258 -1.89 -0.94 24.80
N TYR A 259 -2.21 -1.31 23.56
CA TYR A 259 -2.02 -0.44 22.39
C TYR A 259 -2.59 0.96 22.65
N GLY A 260 -1.79 2.00 22.38
CA GLY A 260 -2.22 3.39 22.51
C GLY A 260 -2.19 3.98 23.93
N THR A 261 -1.53 3.36 24.91
CA THR A 261 -1.45 3.88 26.30
C THR A 261 -0.03 4.21 26.77
N ASP A 262 0.91 4.40 25.83
CA ASP A 262 2.34 4.56 26.11
C ASP A 262 2.74 5.90 26.74
N TRP A 263 1.82 6.87 26.86
CA TRP A 263 2.02 8.12 27.61
C TRP A 263 2.50 7.91 29.06
N ARG A 264 2.26 6.72 29.64
CA ARG A 264 2.72 6.33 30.99
C ARG A 264 4.21 6.02 31.06
N LYS A 265 4.87 5.84 29.92
CA LYS A 265 6.25 5.37 29.81
C LYS A 265 7.13 6.53 29.37
N LYS A 266 8.35 6.57 29.91
CA LYS A 266 9.33 7.55 29.48
C LYS A 266 9.80 7.23 28.05
N CYS A 267 9.66 8.19 27.15
CA CYS A 267 10.19 8.13 25.80
C CYS A 267 11.62 8.70 25.77
N LYS A 268 12.53 8.01 25.09
CA LYS A 268 13.86 8.54 24.75
C LYS A 268 13.74 9.26 23.41
N VAL A 269 14.11 10.53 23.39
CA VAL A 269 14.12 11.36 22.18
C VAL A 269 15.56 11.71 21.82
N SER A 270 15.89 11.64 20.53
CA SER A 270 17.17 12.07 19.96
C SER A 270 16.88 13.11 18.88
N ASN A 271 17.39 14.33 19.04
CA ASN A 271 17.08 15.43 18.12
C ASN A 271 18.17 15.63 17.05
N ALA A 272 17.78 16.08 15.87
CA ALA A 272 18.67 16.43 14.75
C ALA A 272 19.69 15.32 14.42
N ILE A 273 19.20 14.09 14.30
CA ILE A 273 20.01 12.92 13.95
C ILE A 273 20.13 12.77 12.43
N ASN A 274 21.12 12.00 11.98
CA ASN A 274 21.26 11.58 10.58
C ASN A 274 21.15 10.05 10.42
N SER A 275 21.03 9.33 11.54
CA SER A 275 20.87 7.89 11.57
C SER A 275 20.14 7.51 12.86
N PHE A 276 19.39 6.42 12.80
CA PHE A 276 18.63 5.90 13.92
C PHE A 276 18.89 4.40 14.06
N THR A 277 19.00 3.95 15.30
CA THR A 277 18.95 2.53 15.65
C THR A 277 17.93 2.38 16.76
N GLY A 278 17.00 1.46 16.56
CA GLY A 278 15.85 1.26 17.43
C GLY A 278 15.53 -0.21 17.64
N LYS A 279 14.61 -0.45 18.56
CA LYS A 279 13.99 -1.74 18.84
C LYS A 279 12.68 -1.49 19.56
N ALA A 280 11.81 -2.50 19.60
CA ALA A 280 10.47 -2.36 20.18
C ALA A 280 9.73 -1.16 19.56
N LYS A 281 8.89 -0.49 20.36
CA LYS A 281 8.19 0.75 19.98
C LYS A 281 9.18 1.88 19.75
N SER A 282 9.43 2.18 18.48
CA SER A 282 10.37 3.22 18.07
C SER A 282 10.01 3.78 16.70
N GLY A 283 10.55 4.95 16.39
CA GLY A 283 10.28 5.64 15.15
C GLY A 283 11.12 6.88 14.99
N VAL A 284 10.87 7.58 13.88
CA VAL A 284 11.48 8.88 13.60
C VAL A 284 10.43 9.87 13.12
N VAL A 285 10.76 11.16 13.20
CA VAL A 285 9.92 12.25 12.74
C VAL A 285 10.71 13.14 11.81
N PHE A 286 10.13 13.40 10.65
CA PHE A 286 10.62 14.34 9.65
C PHE A 286 9.85 15.65 9.80
N THR A 287 10.53 16.78 9.92
CA THR A 287 9.90 18.11 10.06
C THR A 287 10.02 18.92 8.79
N PHE A 288 8.95 19.60 8.40
CA PHE A 288 8.85 20.47 7.22
C PHE A 288 8.18 21.79 7.60
N GLU A 289 8.59 22.85 6.92
CA GLU A 289 7.77 24.06 6.76
C GLU A 289 6.86 23.87 5.54
N THR A 290 5.60 24.24 5.64
CA THR A 290 4.62 24.18 4.54
C THR A 290 3.85 25.48 4.43
N SER A 291 3.51 25.84 3.20
CA SER A 291 2.52 26.86 2.87
C SER A 291 1.12 26.25 2.81
N GLU A 292 0.10 27.11 2.69
CA GLU A 292 -1.29 26.67 2.63
C GLU A 292 -1.54 25.77 1.42
N SER A 293 -2.13 24.60 1.66
CA SER A 293 -2.39 23.57 0.64
C SER A 293 -1.13 23.03 -0.06
N GLU A 294 0.05 23.11 0.59
CA GLU A 294 1.28 22.56 0.03
C GLU A 294 1.28 21.03 0.11
N GLN A 295 1.64 20.38 -0.99
CA GLN A 295 1.71 18.92 -1.09
C GLN A 295 3.13 18.42 -0.82
N VAL A 296 3.27 17.51 0.13
CA VAL A 296 4.50 16.75 0.36
C VAL A 296 4.20 15.27 0.11
N THR A 297 4.98 14.66 -0.78
CA THR A 297 4.82 13.26 -1.17
C THR A 297 6.00 12.44 -0.67
N ILE A 298 5.72 11.24 -0.15
CA ILE A 298 6.70 10.21 0.18
C ILE A 298 6.51 9.07 -0.81
N SER A 299 7.58 8.72 -1.52
CA SER A 299 7.64 7.55 -2.40
C SER A 299 8.53 6.51 -1.75
N THR A 300 8.00 5.32 -1.45
CA THR A 300 8.69 4.30 -0.68
C THR A 300 8.73 2.98 -1.42
N GLY A 301 9.92 2.45 -1.68
CA GLY A 301 10.16 1.12 -2.23
C GLY A 301 10.54 0.16 -1.13
N LEU A 302 10.05 -1.07 -1.21
CA LEU A 302 10.27 -2.12 -0.22
C LEU A 302 11.01 -3.31 -0.82
N SER A 303 11.71 -4.08 0.03
CA SER A 303 12.29 -5.38 -0.33
C SER A 303 12.45 -6.23 0.92
N PHE A 304 12.28 -7.55 0.80
CA PHE A 304 12.63 -8.51 1.86
C PHE A 304 14.07 -9.04 1.74
N VAL A 305 14.85 -8.53 0.78
CA VAL A 305 16.21 -8.98 0.49
C VAL A 305 17.26 -7.96 0.93
N SER A 306 17.15 -6.70 0.49
CA SER A 306 18.18 -5.70 0.76
C SER A 306 17.72 -4.25 0.51
N ILE A 307 18.53 -3.29 0.99
CA ILE A 307 18.35 -1.86 0.70
C ILE A 307 18.53 -1.59 -0.80
N GLU A 308 19.49 -2.26 -1.43
CA GLU A 308 19.78 -2.12 -2.85
C GLU A 308 18.59 -2.57 -3.70
N ASN A 309 17.93 -3.66 -3.31
CA ASN A 309 16.74 -4.14 -4.00
C ASN A 309 15.54 -3.21 -3.76
N ALA A 310 15.35 -2.71 -2.53
CA ALA A 310 14.30 -1.71 -2.27
C ALA A 310 14.49 -0.45 -3.13
N ALA A 311 15.73 0.01 -3.31
CA ALA A 311 16.06 1.11 -4.20
C ALA A 311 15.81 0.75 -5.68
N MET A 312 16.18 -0.46 -6.10
CA MET A 312 15.95 -0.93 -7.47
C MET A 312 14.46 -1.02 -7.81
N ASN A 313 13.64 -1.54 -6.89
CA ASN A 313 12.19 -1.59 -7.02
C ASN A 313 11.61 -0.18 -7.19
N LEU A 314 12.06 0.77 -6.36
CA LEU A 314 11.62 2.16 -6.42
C LEU A 314 11.89 2.80 -7.79
N GLU A 315 13.11 2.69 -8.31
CA GLU A 315 13.46 3.29 -9.61
C GLU A 315 12.76 2.57 -10.78
N ALA A 316 12.68 1.24 -10.73
CA ALA A 316 12.08 0.43 -11.80
C ALA A 316 10.56 0.63 -11.91
N GLU A 317 9.88 0.90 -10.80
CA GLU A 317 8.42 1.06 -10.77
C GLU A 317 8.03 2.54 -10.78
N LEU A 318 8.47 3.34 -9.80
CA LEU A 318 8.06 4.74 -9.68
C LEU A 318 8.92 5.71 -10.51
N GLY A 319 10.19 5.39 -10.72
CA GLY A 319 11.10 6.20 -11.54
C GLY A 319 10.65 6.30 -13.01
N THR A 320 9.99 5.25 -13.53
CA THR A 320 9.40 5.25 -14.89
C THR A 320 8.27 6.26 -15.05
N TYR A 321 7.61 6.63 -13.96
CA TYR A 321 6.58 7.67 -13.90
C TYR A 321 7.14 9.00 -13.38
N ALA A 322 8.46 9.15 -13.29
CA ALA A 322 9.14 10.30 -12.71
C ALA A 322 8.60 10.68 -11.33
N TYR A 323 8.22 9.68 -10.53
CA TYR A 323 7.62 9.87 -9.20
C TYR A 323 6.33 10.71 -9.20
N ASN A 324 5.60 10.75 -10.32
CA ASN A 324 4.34 11.47 -10.42
C ASN A 324 3.18 10.63 -9.87
N PHE A 325 2.52 11.16 -8.83
CA PHE A 325 1.43 10.47 -8.12
C PHE A 325 0.26 10.11 -9.04
N GLU A 326 -0.21 11.05 -9.87
CA GLU A 326 -1.33 10.82 -10.79
C GLU A 326 -1.03 9.71 -11.78
N SER A 327 0.19 9.67 -12.32
CA SER A 327 0.59 8.66 -13.29
C SER A 327 0.58 7.26 -12.69
N VAL A 328 1.04 7.11 -11.44
CA VAL A 328 1.02 5.83 -10.72
C VAL A 328 -0.42 5.42 -10.37
N ALA A 329 -1.24 6.34 -9.87
CA ALA A 329 -2.65 6.09 -9.59
C ALA A 329 -3.45 5.70 -10.85
N ASN A 330 -3.24 6.41 -11.97
CA ASN A 330 -3.87 6.10 -13.24
C ASN A 330 -3.41 4.75 -13.80
N HIS A 331 -2.13 4.40 -13.64
CA HIS A 331 -1.62 3.09 -14.01
C HIS A 331 -2.29 1.98 -13.21
N ALA A 332 -2.35 2.12 -11.88
CA ALA A 332 -3.01 1.14 -11.01
C ALA A 332 -4.49 0.98 -11.38
N GLN A 333 -5.20 2.09 -11.60
CA GLN A 333 -6.59 2.08 -12.04
C GLN A 333 -6.75 1.38 -13.39
N THR A 334 -5.87 1.63 -14.36
CA THR A 334 -5.90 0.98 -15.68
C THR A 334 -5.74 -0.53 -15.56
N VAL A 335 -4.74 -0.99 -14.78
CA VAL A 335 -4.51 -2.42 -14.56
C VAL A 335 -5.72 -3.10 -13.91
N TRP A 336 -6.32 -2.44 -12.91
CA TRP A 336 -7.55 -2.95 -12.30
C TRP A 336 -8.74 -2.94 -13.26
N ASN A 337 -8.91 -1.88 -14.05
CA ASN A 337 -10.00 -1.79 -15.01
C ASN A 337 -9.91 -2.87 -16.07
N ASP A 338 -8.71 -3.14 -16.59
CA ASP A 338 -8.46 -4.21 -17.55
C ASP A 338 -8.75 -5.59 -16.96
N LEU A 339 -8.32 -5.84 -15.72
CA LEU A 339 -8.55 -7.11 -15.03
C LEU A 339 -10.03 -7.35 -14.73
N LEU A 340 -10.73 -6.34 -14.21
CA LEU A 340 -12.16 -6.42 -13.89
C LEU A 340 -13.00 -6.51 -15.17
N GLY A 341 -12.59 -5.82 -16.23
CA GLY A 341 -13.26 -5.79 -17.53
C GLY A 341 -13.23 -7.10 -18.31
N VAL A 342 -12.46 -8.10 -17.86
CA VAL A 342 -12.51 -9.46 -18.43
C VAL A 342 -13.92 -10.06 -18.33
N VAL A 343 -14.70 -9.66 -17.31
CA VAL A 343 -16.09 -10.09 -17.14
C VAL A 343 -17.03 -8.89 -17.14
N GLU A 344 -17.86 -8.78 -18.18
CA GLU A 344 -18.94 -7.79 -18.24
C GLU A 344 -20.24 -8.36 -17.66
N LEU A 345 -20.73 -7.78 -16.55
CA LEU A 345 -21.99 -8.19 -15.91
C LEU A 345 -23.17 -7.32 -16.35
N LYS A 346 -24.22 -7.96 -16.87
CA LYS A 346 -25.54 -7.34 -17.05
C LYS A 346 -26.39 -7.57 -15.80
N GLY A 347 -26.68 -6.50 -15.06
CA GLY A 347 -27.46 -6.56 -13.83
C GLY A 347 -27.73 -5.19 -13.24
N THR A 348 -28.38 -5.16 -12.08
CA THR A 348 -28.58 -3.94 -11.28
C THR A 348 -27.24 -3.41 -10.76
N GLU A 349 -27.19 -2.11 -10.41
CA GLU A 349 -25.99 -1.49 -9.83
C GLU A 349 -25.51 -2.21 -8.56
N VAL A 350 -26.43 -2.67 -7.71
CA VAL A 350 -26.10 -3.46 -6.51
C VAL A 350 -25.47 -4.81 -6.87
N GLN A 351 -25.94 -5.48 -7.92
CA GLN A 351 -25.34 -6.73 -8.37
C GLN A 351 -23.94 -6.52 -8.97
N LYS A 352 -23.76 -5.45 -9.76
CA LYS A 352 -22.43 -5.05 -10.26
C LYS A 352 -21.49 -4.74 -9.12
N GLN A 353 -21.93 -3.94 -8.15
CA GLN A 353 -21.10 -3.59 -7.00
C GLN A 353 -20.64 -4.82 -6.23
N LYS A 354 -21.57 -5.72 -5.89
CA LYS A 354 -21.23 -7.00 -5.23
C LYS A 354 -20.27 -7.84 -6.05
N PHE A 355 -20.52 -7.98 -7.35
CA PHE A 355 -19.69 -8.80 -8.24
C PHE A 355 -18.27 -8.25 -8.37
N TYR A 356 -18.12 -6.99 -8.79
CA TYR A 356 -16.82 -6.38 -9.02
C TYR A 356 -16.02 -6.20 -7.73
N THR A 357 -16.69 -5.95 -6.61
CA THR A 357 -16.02 -5.94 -5.30
C THR A 357 -15.46 -7.31 -4.93
N ASN A 358 -16.24 -8.40 -5.05
CA ASN A 358 -15.74 -9.74 -4.76
C ASN A 358 -14.64 -10.17 -5.75
N LEU A 359 -14.78 -9.77 -7.02
CA LEU A 359 -13.75 -10.02 -8.04
C LEU A 359 -12.45 -9.30 -7.68
N TYR A 360 -12.50 -8.02 -7.31
CA TYR A 360 -11.35 -7.27 -6.79
C TYR A 360 -10.68 -7.99 -5.62
N ARG A 361 -11.46 -8.37 -4.59
CA ARG A 361 -10.94 -9.08 -3.39
C ARG A 361 -10.28 -10.42 -3.70
N SER A 362 -10.69 -11.08 -4.78
CA SER A 362 -10.06 -12.34 -5.24
C SER A 362 -8.61 -12.16 -5.69
N PHE A 363 -8.15 -10.92 -5.91
CA PHE A 363 -6.79 -10.59 -6.32
C PHE A 363 -5.98 -9.80 -5.27
N THR A 364 -6.53 -9.51 -4.08
CA THR A 364 -5.80 -8.73 -3.05
C THR A 364 -5.20 -9.59 -1.94
N GLY A 365 -5.60 -10.86 -1.84
CA GLY A 365 -5.26 -11.73 -0.70
C GLY A 365 -3.90 -12.43 -0.75
N LYS A 366 -3.10 -12.24 -1.80
CA LYS A 366 -1.73 -12.79 -1.90
C LYS A 366 -0.72 -11.64 -1.95
N ASN A 367 0.50 -11.91 -1.52
CA ASN A 367 1.55 -10.89 -1.37
C ASN A 367 2.75 -11.30 -2.19
N LEU A 368 3.11 -10.51 -3.19
CA LEU A 368 4.39 -10.63 -3.88
C LEU A 368 5.55 -10.49 -2.88
N MET A 369 6.55 -11.36 -3.00
CA MET A 369 7.71 -11.40 -2.10
C MET A 369 9.05 -11.23 -2.83
N SER A 370 9.09 -11.46 -4.15
CA SER A 370 10.30 -11.25 -4.97
C SER A 370 10.43 -9.82 -5.47
N ASP A 371 11.66 -9.32 -5.52
CA ASP A 371 12.03 -8.01 -6.07
C ASP A 371 11.97 -7.97 -7.61
N VAL A 372 12.15 -6.79 -8.21
CA VAL A 372 12.11 -6.62 -9.68
C VAL A 372 13.21 -7.38 -10.41
N ASN A 373 14.34 -7.63 -9.74
CA ASN A 373 15.44 -8.47 -10.25
C ASN A 373 15.18 -9.98 -10.06
N GLY A 374 14.03 -10.36 -9.48
CA GLY A 374 13.65 -11.73 -9.21
C GLY A 374 14.22 -12.33 -7.92
N GLN A 375 15.00 -11.57 -7.14
CA GLN A 375 15.55 -12.06 -5.89
C GLN A 375 14.48 -12.16 -4.80
N TYR A 376 14.64 -13.15 -3.92
CA TYR A 376 13.82 -13.35 -2.72
C TYR A 376 14.60 -14.19 -1.69
N ILE A 377 14.14 -14.21 -0.43
CA ILE A 377 14.65 -15.10 0.61
C ILE A 377 13.72 -16.31 0.72
N ASP A 378 14.24 -17.52 0.59
CA ASP A 378 13.46 -18.74 0.72
C ASP A 378 13.19 -19.15 2.18
N MET A 379 12.33 -20.14 2.40
CA MET A 379 11.98 -20.73 3.71
C MET A 379 13.15 -21.35 4.48
N CYS A 380 14.33 -21.43 3.86
CA CYS A 380 15.55 -21.93 4.46
C CYS A 380 16.54 -20.78 4.71
N GLU A 381 16.07 -19.52 4.64
CA GLU A 381 16.82 -18.28 4.84
C GLU A 381 17.94 -18.06 3.81
N ASN A 382 17.80 -18.64 2.60
CA ASN A 382 18.77 -18.47 1.52
C ASN A 382 18.26 -17.48 0.48
N LEU A 383 19.18 -16.64 0.00
CA LEU A 383 18.93 -15.81 -1.18
C LEU A 383 18.77 -16.71 -2.41
N GLN A 384 17.63 -16.59 -3.07
CA GLN A 384 17.32 -17.23 -4.34
C GLN A 384 16.99 -16.19 -5.41
N THR A 385 16.86 -16.63 -6.65
CA THR A 385 16.46 -15.77 -7.78
C THR A 385 15.59 -16.57 -8.72
N VAL A 386 14.37 -16.08 -8.96
CA VAL A 386 13.43 -16.74 -9.88
C VAL A 386 13.98 -16.76 -11.31
N LYS A 387 13.59 -17.77 -12.08
CA LYS A 387 14.09 -17.99 -13.46
C LYS A 387 13.72 -16.85 -14.41
N ALA A 388 12.56 -16.25 -14.22
CA ALA A 388 12.11 -15.07 -14.93
C ALA A 388 11.35 -14.14 -13.97
N PRO A 389 11.43 -12.81 -14.11
CA PRO A 389 10.69 -11.89 -13.23
C PRO A 389 9.17 -12.11 -13.17
N ALA A 390 8.58 -12.68 -14.24
CA ALA A 390 7.16 -13.06 -14.27
C ALA A 390 6.81 -14.27 -13.38
N ASP A 391 7.82 -15.05 -12.98
CA ASP A 391 7.73 -16.19 -12.07
C ASP A 391 7.89 -15.73 -10.61
N ALA A 392 7.30 -14.59 -10.28
CA ALA A 392 7.27 -14.01 -8.95
C ALA A 392 6.90 -15.04 -7.88
N VAL A 393 7.49 -14.90 -6.68
CA VAL A 393 7.10 -15.71 -5.52
C VAL A 393 6.10 -14.97 -4.63
N TYR A 394 5.13 -15.71 -4.08
CA TYR A 394 4.05 -15.14 -3.28
C TYR A 394 3.98 -15.74 -1.88
N SER A 395 3.77 -14.86 -0.90
CA SER A 395 3.30 -15.22 0.42
C SER A 395 1.77 -15.30 0.46
N SER A 396 1.26 -16.24 1.26
CA SER A 396 -0.16 -16.51 1.40
C SER A 396 -0.51 -17.07 2.79
N ASP A 397 -1.68 -16.69 3.30
CA ASP A 397 -2.31 -17.25 4.50
C ASP A 397 -2.67 -18.73 4.35
N ALA A 398 -3.19 -19.11 3.18
CA ALA A 398 -3.30 -20.49 2.72
C ALA A 398 -3.63 -20.57 1.23
N PHE A 399 -3.11 -21.60 0.56
CA PHE A 399 -3.63 -22.12 -0.70
C PHE A 399 -4.75 -23.13 -0.48
N TRP A 400 -4.88 -23.67 0.72
CA TRP A 400 -6.03 -24.49 1.06
C TRP A 400 -7.32 -23.68 0.95
N GLY A 401 -8.29 -24.25 0.26
CA GLY A 401 -9.55 -23.60 -0.08
C GLY A 401 -9.55 -23.02 -1.48
N THR A 402 -8.39 -22.55 -1.98
CA THR A 402 -8.28 -21.93 -3.31
C THR A 402 -8.65 -22.89 -4.43
N GLN A 403 -8.42 -24.20 -4.24
CA GLN A 403 -8.73 -25.24 -5.23
C GLN A 403 -10.22 -25.34 -5.55
N TRP A 404 -11.11 -24.91 -4.64
CA TRP A 404 -12.56 -24.98 -4.84
C TRP A 404 -13.14 -23.73 -5.50
N ASN A 405 -12.41 -22.61 -5.51
CA ASN A 405 -12.94 -21.32 -5.95
C ASN A 405 -11.93 -20.46 -6.75
N LEU A 406 -10.85 -20.00 -6.12
CA LEU A 406 -9.92 -19.01 -6.63
C LEU A 406 -9.05 -19.57 -7.75
N ALA A 407 -8.54 -20.79 -7.63
CA ALA A 407 -7.74 -21.39 -8.69
C ALA A 407 -8.56 -21.63 -9.98
N PRO A 408 -9.79 -22.20 -9.93
CA PRO A 408 -10.68 -22.23 -11.10
C PRO A 408 -10.99 -20.84 -11.66
N LEU A 409 -11.25 -19.84 -10.81
CA LEU A 409 -11.49 -18.46 -11.25
C LEU A 409 -10.27 -17.91 -12.01
N TRP A 410 -9.09 -17.89 -11.39
CA TRP A 410 -7.88 -17.31 -11.97
C TRP A 410 -7.47 -18.02 -13.26
N THR A 411 -7.61 -19.35 -13.34
CA THR A 411 -7.32 -20.08 -14.58
C THR A 411 -8.25 -19.73 -15.74
N LEU A 412 -9.52 -19.39 -15.44
CA LEU A 412 -10.50 -19.00 -16.47
C LEU A 412 -10.32 -17.56 -16.94
N ILE A 413 -10.14 -16.61 -16.02
CA ILE A 413 -10.22 -15.18 -16.34
C ILE A 413 -8.86 -14.47 -16.33
N ALA A 414 -7.85 -15.05 -15.67
CA ALA A 414 -6.56 -14.39 -15.48
C ALA A 414 -5.38 -15.39 -15.52
N PRO A 415 -5.22 -16.14 -16.63
CA PRO A 415 -4.27 -17.24 -16.74
C PRO A 415 -2.81 -16.84 -16.49
N LYS A 416 -2.45 -15.57 -16.72
CA LYS A 416 -1.13 -15.04 -16.39
C LYS A 416 -0.83 -15.13 -14.88
N TYR A 417 -1.77 -14.69 -14.04
CA TYR A 417 -1.62 -14.78 -12.59
C TYR A 417 -1.69 -16.24 -12.11
N ALA A 418 -2.57 -17.06 -12.70
CA ALA A 418 -2.63 -18.47 -12.36
C ALA A 418 -1.30 -19.19 -12.66
N ASN A 419 -0.68 -18.89 -13.81
CA ASN A 419 0.62 -19.45 -14.18
C ASN A 419 1.75 -18.96 -13.26
N SER A 420 1.78 -17.65 -12.95
CA SER A 420 2.75 -17.08 -12.01
C SER A 420 2.65 -17.74 -10.63
N MET A 421 1.43 -17.95 -10.13
CA MET A 421 1.19 -18.64 -8.86
C MET A 421 1.65 -20.10 -8.88
N ALA A 422 1.39 -20.82 -9.97
CA ALA A 422 1.85 -22.20 -10.12
C ALA A 422 3.39 -22.28 -10.16
N ASN A 423 4.04 -21.35 -10.87
CA ASN A 423 5.49 -21.26 -10.92
C ASN A 423 6.08 -20.92 -9.54
N SER A 424 5.45 -20.02 -8.77
CA SER A 424 5.83 -19.76 -7.37
C SER A 424 5.80 -21.03 -6.53
N LEU A 425 4.76 -21.86 -6.63
CA LEU A 425 4.66 -23.10 -5.86
C LEU A 425 5.74 -24.12 -6.23
N ILE A 426 6.06 -24.21 -7.53
CA ILE A 426 7.14 -25.07 -8.04
C ILE A 426 8.51 -24.57 -7.56
N GLU A 427 8.74 -23.25 -7.63
CA GLU A 427 9.97 -22.62 -7.15
C GLU A 427 10.19 -22.93 -5.66
N LEU A 428 9.16 -22.68 -4.83
CA LEU A 428 9.25 -22.96 -3.40
C LEU A 428 9.47 -24.45 -3.10
N GLN A 429 8.90 -25.36 -3.91
CA GLN A 429 9.16 -26.80 -3.78
C GLN A 429 10.57 -27.21 -4.19
N GLN A 430 11.18 -26.56 -5.19
CA GLN A 430 12.55 -26.85 -5.62
C GLN A 430 13.57 -26.51 -4.54
N HIS A 431 13.35 -25.40 -3.82
CA HIS A 431 14.26 -24.94 -2.77
C HIS A 431 13.93 -25.52 -1.39
N GLY A 432 12.64 -25.64 -1.06
CA GLY A 432 12.19 -26.11 0.25
C GLY A 432 11.89 -27.60 0.33
N GLY A 433 11.84 -28.31 -0.79
CA GLY A 433 11.53 -29.75 -0.88
C GLY A 433 10.04 -30.13 -0.79
N TRP A 434 9.16 -29.18 -0.47
CA TRP A 434 7.72 -29.39 -0.35
C TRP A 434 6.97 -28.24 -1.02
N ILE A 435 5.81 -28.51 -1.62
CA ILE A 435 4.88 -27.45 -1.97
C ILE A 435 4.29 -26.90 -0.65
N PRO A 436 4.50 -25.61 -0.33
CA PRO A 436 3.95 -25.03 0.87
C PRO A 436 2.44 -24.87 0.71
N GLN A 437 1.67 -25.29 1.72
CA GLN A 437 0.25 -25.00 1.76
C GLN A 437 -0.02 -23.54 2.13
N SER A 438 0.77 -22.99 3.05
CA SER A 438 0.64 -21.63 3.56
C SER A 438 2.03 -21.01 3.69
N PRO A 439 2.59 -20.45 2.61
CA PRO A 439 3.89 -19.76 2.64
C PRO A 439 3.75 -18.38 3.31
N VAL A 440 3.48 -18.34 4.60
CA VAL A 440 3.35 -17.08 5.35
C VAL A 440 4.73 -16.46 5.50
N GLY A 441 4.97 -15.27 4.95
CA GLY A 441 6.33 -14.72 4.84
C GLY A 441 7.31 -15.59 4.04
N LEU A 442 6.80 -16.50 3.20
CA LEU A 442 7.53 -17.60 2.54
C LEU A 442 7.94 -18.77 3.45
N GLU A 443 7.60 -18.74 4.74
CA GLU A 443 7.85 -19.83 5.69
C GLU A 443 6.84 -20.98 5.58
N TYR A 444 7.23 -22.16 6.05
CA TYR A 444 6.29 -23.27 6.22
C TYR A 444 5.41 -23.07 7.46
N ALA A 445 4.15 -22.69 7.26
CA ALA A 445 3.18 -22.58 8.34
C ALA A 445 2.27 -23.83 8.44
N PRO A 446 2.02 -24.39 9.65
CA PRO A 446 1.17 -25.57 9.85
C PRO A 446 -0.33 -25.22 9.89
N ILE A 447 -0.84 -24.60 8.82
CA ILE A 447 -2.23 -24.10 8.76
C ILE A 447 -3.11 -25.07 7.97
N MET A 448 -4.23 -25.51 8.57
CA MET A 448 -5.26 -26.44 8.05
C MET A 448 -4.83 -27.88 7.69
N ALA A 449 -3.78 -28.10 6.90
CA ALA A 449 -3.41 -29.43 6.39
C ALA A 449 -1.86 -29.59 6.24
N PRO A 450 -1.35 -30.77 5.84
CA PRO A 450 0.10 -30.98 5.69
C PRO A 450 0.63 -30.51 4.32
N ASN A 451 1.90 -30.06 4.30
CA ASN A 451 2.64 -29.73 3.07
C ASN A 451 2.83 -30.97 2.17
N ILE A 452 2.87 -30.76 0.85
CA ILE A 452 2.87 -31.86 -0.14
C ILE A 452 4.28 -32.08 -0.68
N LYS A 453 4.79 -33.31 -0.57
CA LYS A 453 6.01 -33.74 -1.27
C LYS A 453 5.62 -34.32 -2.61
N ILE A 454 6.13 -33.73 -3.69
CA ILE A 454 6.08 -34.35 -5.02
C ILE A 454 7.40 -35.10 -5.21
N HIS A 455 7.30 -36.39 -5.54
CA HIS A 455 8.43 -37.28 -5.80
C HIS A 455 8.91 -37.20 -7.23
#